data_AF-A0A816ZZZ9-F1
#
_entry.id   AF-A0A816ZZZ9-F1
#
_cell.length_a   1.000
_cell.length_b   1.000
_cell.length_c   1.000
_cell.angle_alpha   90.00
_cell.angle_beta   90.00
_cell.angle_gamma   90.00
#
_symmetry.space_group_name_H-M   'P 1'
#
loop_
_entity.id
_entity.type
_entity.pdbx_description
1 polymer ?
#
loop_
_entity_poly.entity_id
_entity_poly.type
_entity_poly.pdbx_seq_one_letter_code
_entity_poly.pdbx_strand_id
1 'polypeptide(L)'
;GGCKGRRIYLPFRYGVFELSIQSQVPIVPVFLHYESQVDFEWKNEHLLYKLWLIMRSQNRTANYYIYDAIDPKQFESKKAFCNYVQNCYLQWQKQYLD
;
A
#
# COMPACT_ATOMS: atom_id res chain seq x y z
N GLY A 1 -5.46 3.63 0.70
CA GLY A 1 -4.37 4.05 -0.20
C GLY A 1 -4.67 3.57 -1.61
N GLY A 2 -4.11 4.21 -2.63
CA GLY A 2 -4.21 3.72 -3.99
C GLY A 2 -3.12 2.67 -4.27
N CYS A 3 -3.49 1.55 -4.89
CA CYS A 3 -2.56 0.49 -5.30
C CYS A 3 -2.22 0.63 -6.79
N LYS A 4 -1.98 1.87 -7.27
CA LYS A 4 -1.69 2.11 -8.69
C LYS A 4 -0.18 2.28 -8.90
N GLY A 5 0.40 1.33 -9.60
CA GLY A 5 1.81 1.35 -9.98
C GLY A 5 2.75 0.77 -8.93
N ARG A 6 4.05 0.96 -9.14
CA ARG A 6 5.13 0.43 -8.30
C ARG A 6 5.25 1.08 -6.92
N ARG A 7 4.84 2.34 -6.79
CA ARG A 7 5.05 3.17 -5.61
C ARG A 7 3.72 3.50 -4.93
N ILE A 8 3.79 3.92 -3.67
CA ILE A 8 2.64 4.34 -2.88
C ILE A 8 1.98 5.53 -3.58
N TYR A 9 0.72 5.34 -4.00
CA TYR A 9 -0.04 6.38 -4.66
C TYR A 9 -0.58 7.39 -3.65
N LEU A 10 -0.27 8.66 -3.89
CA LEU A 10 -0.67 9.79 -3.08
C LEU A 10 -1.72 10.66 -3.80
N PRO A 11 -2.59 11.35 -3.06
CA PRO A 11 -2.76 11.31 -1.61
C PRO A 11 -3.60 10.12 -1.14
N PHE A 12 -3.49 9.78 0.15
CA PHE A 12 -4.44 8.85 0.77
C PHE A 12 -5.81 9.50 0.91
N ARG A 13 -6.87 8.70 0.73
CA ARG A 13 -8.26 9.14 0.92
C ARG A 13 -8.67 8.97 2.38
N TYR A 14 -9.43 9.92 2.91
CA TYR A 14 -9.79 9.98 4.33
C TYR A 14 -10.87 8.98 4.79
N GLY A 15 -11.64 8.40 3.87
CA GLY A 15 -12.87 7.67 4.23
C GLY A 15 -12.67 6.52 5.24
N VAL A 16 -11.63 5.71 5.08
CA VAL A 16 -11.34 4.61 6.01
C VAL A 16 -10.94 5.13 7.40
N PHE A 17 -10.18 6.22 7.46
CA PHE A 17 -9.73 6.81 8.72
C PHE A 17 -10.87 7.49 9.48
N GLU A 18 -11.81 8.10 8.76
CA GLU A 18 -13.05 8.64 9.33
C GLU A 18 -13.92 7.55 9.94
N LEU A 19 -14.14 6.46 9.21
CA LEU A 19 -14.91 5.31 9.70
C LEU A 19 -14.25 4.65 10.91
N SER A 20 -12.92 4.51 10.90
CA SER A 20 -12.18 3.95 12.03
C SER A 20 -12.34 4.82 13.29
N ILE A 21 -12.25 6.15 13.16
CA ILE A 21 -12.50 7.06 14.30
C ILE A 21 -13.96 6.97 14.78
N GLN A 22 -14.94 6.95 13.88
CA GLN A 22 -16.35 6.86 14.27
C GLN A 22 -16.71 5.53 14.94
N SER A 23 -16.17 4.42 14.43
CA SER A 23 -16.46 3.07 14.93
C SER A 23 -15.55 2.62 16.06
N GLN A 24 -14.47 3.36 16.35
CA GLN A 24 -13.41 2.99 17.29
C GLN A 24 -12.74 1.63 16.95
N VAL A 25 -12.81 1.23 15.68
CA VAL A 25 -12.19 -0.01 15.19
C VAL A 25 -10.77 0.32 14.72
N PRO A 26 -9.73 -0.35 15.24
CA PRO A 26 -8.35 -0.10 14.84
C PRO A 26 -8.06 -0.54 13.39
N ILE A 27 -7.08 0.11 12.77
CA ILE A 27 -6.63 -0.23 11.41
C ILE A 27 -5.35 -1.05 11.52
N VAL A 28 -5.32 -2.20 10.85
CA VAL A 28 -4.09 -3.01 10.70
C VAL A 28 -3.44 -2.69 9.35
N PRO A 29 -2.27 -2.03 9.33
CA PRO A 29 -1.57 -1.74 8.09
C PRO A 29 -0.92 -3.01 7.53
N VAL A 30 -1.05 -3.18 6.22
CA VAL A 30 -0.37 -4.26 5.48
C VAL A 30 0.39 -3.63 4.33
N PHE A 31 1.70 -3.89 4.26
CA PHE A 31 2.56 -3.47 3.16
C PHE A 31 2.86 -4.66 2.26
N LEU A 32 2.60 -4.50 0.96
CA LEU A 32 2.85 -5.52 -0.06
C LEU A 32 4.02 -5.09 -0.94
N HIS A 33 4.95 -6.02 -1.16
CA HIS A 33 6.12 -5.84 -2.00
C HIS A 33 6.25 -7.03 -2.95
N TYR A 34 6.21 -6.77 -4.26
CA TYR A 34 6.58 -7.76 -5.27
C TYR A 34 8.02 -7.55 -5.70
N GLU A 35 8.84 -8.59 -5.67
CA GLU A 35 10.25 -8.50 -6.08
C GLU A 35 10.36 -8.12 -7.57
N SER A 36 9.57 -8.77 -8.43
CA SER A 36 9.41 -8.41 -9.84
C SER A 36 8.41 -7.26 -10.07
N GLN A 37 8.37 -6.24 -9.21
CA GLN A 37 7.38 -5.14 -9.27
C GLN A 37 7.23 -4.49 -10.67
N VAL A 38 8.34 -4.39 -11.42
CA VAL A 38 8.38 -3.86 -12.79
C VAL A 38 7.58 -4.73 -13.77
N ASP A 39 7.69 -6.04 -13.64
CA ASP A 39 7.01 -7.00 -14.52
C ASP A 39 5.51 -7.08 -14.23
N PHE A 40 5.09 -6.77 -13.00
CA PHE A 40 3.69 -6.76 -12.58
C PHE A 40 3.00 -5.41 -12.80
N GLU A 41 3.72 -4.29 -12.83
CA GLU A 41 3.15 -2.95 -13.03
C GLU A 41 2.54 -2.78 -14.43
N TRP A 42 1.23 -2.56 -14.54
CA TRP A 42 0.58 -2.32 -15.82
C TRP A 42 0.89 -0.92 -16.34
N LYS A 43 1.48 -0.82 -17.54
CA LYS A 43 1.75 0.42 -18.26
C LYS A 43 0.85 0.49 -19.50
N ASN A 44 1.42 0.43 -20.69
CA ASN A 44 0.71 0.49 -21.97
C ASN A 44 0.66 -0.87 -22.69
N GLU A 45 0.92 -1.96 -21.96
CA GLU A 45 0.86 -3.31 -22.51
C GLU A 45 -0.60 -3.78 -22.72
N HIS A 46 -0.85 -4.47 -23.83
CA HIS A 46 -2.09 -5.22 -24.00
C HIS A 46 -2.08 -6.49 -23.13
N LEU A 47 -3.27 -7.01 -22.83
CA LEU A 47 -3.49 -8.10 -21.88
C LEU A 47 -2.57 -9.32 -22.10
N LEU A 48 -2.51 -9.85 -23.31
CA LEU A 48 -1.72 -11.06 -23.61
C LEU A 48 -0.22 -10.85 -23.36
N TYR A 49 0.33 -9.72 -23.82
CA TYR A 49 1.73 -9.39 -23.58
C TYR A 49 2.02 -9.20 -22.09
N LYS A 50 1.10 -8.57 -21.34
CA LYS A 50 1.28 -8.42 -19.89
C LYS A 50 1.26 -9.75 -19.14
N LEU A 51 0.33 -10.63 -19.48
CA LEU A 51 0.29 -11.99 -18.91
C LEU A 51 1.57 -12.76 -19.24
N TRP A 52 2.11 -12.62 -20.45
CA TRP A 52 3.37 -13.23 -20.83
C TRP A 52 4.57 -12.70 -20.02
N LEU A 53 4.64 -11.39 -19.78
CA LEU A 53 5.67 -10.78 -18.92
C LEU A 53 5.58 -11.31 -17.49
N ILE A 54 4.37 -11.34 -16.91
CA ILE A 54 4.14 -11.93 -15.59
C ILE A 54 4.52 -13.41 -15.60
N MET A 55 4.23 -14.14 -16.69
CA MET A 55 4.58 -15.55 -16.87
C MET A 55 6.09 -15.83 -16.88
N ARG A 56 6.89 -14.88 -17.35
CA ARG A 56 8.34 -15.02 -17.51
C ARG A 56 9.17 -14.30 -16.46
N SER A 57 8.55 -13.58 -15.52
CA SER A 57 9.29 -12.90 -14.47
C SER A 57 10.07 -13.88 -13.61
N GLN A 58 11.33 -13.56 -13.32
CA GLN A 58 12.24 -14.46 -12.61
C GLN A 58 11.86 -14.60 -11.13
N ASN A 59 11.41 -13.51 -10.49
CA ASN A 59 11.12 -13.45 -9.05
C ASN A 59 9.66 -13.01 -8.78
N ARG A 60 8.74 -13.96 -8.92
CA ARG A 60 7.28 -13.75 -8.79
C ARG A 60 6.77 -13.61 -7.37
N THR A 61 7.67 -13.66 -6.38
CA THR A 61 7.32 -13.67 -4.97
C THR A 61 6.68 -12.34 -4.57
N ALA A 62 5.56 -12.45 -3.86
CA ALA A 62 4.90 -11.34 -3.19
C ALA A 62 5.19 -11.46 -1.69
N ASN A 63 5.97 -10.52 -1.18
CA ASN A 63 6.23 -10.36 0.24
C ASN A 63 5.15 -9.46 0.86
N TYR A 64 4.71 -9.81 2.07
CA TYR A 64 3.77 -9.01 2.83
C TYR A 64 4.28 -8.79 4.25
N TYR A 65 4.08 -7.58 4.75
CA TYR A 65 4.48 -7.17 6.08
C TYR A 65 3.25 -6.66 6.81
N ILE A 66 2.91 -7.30 7.91
CA ILE A 66 1.80 -6.93 8.78
C ILE A 66 2.38 -6.14 9.95
N TYR A 67 1.83 -4.96 10.18
CA TYR A 67 2.22 -4.09 11.27
C TYR A 67 1.17 -4.12 12.39
N ASP A 68 1.58 -3.62 13.55
CA ASP A 68 0.69 -3.50 14.70
C ASP A 68 -0.54 -2.65 14.37
N ALA A 69 -1.65 -3.01 15.02
CA ALA A 69 -2.91 -2.31 14.89
C ALA A 69 -2.76 -0.87 15.40
N ILE A 70 -3.19 0.09 14.60
CA ILE A 70 -3.16 1.51 14.95
C ILE A 70 -4.51 1.89 15.53
N ASP A 71 -4.50 2.30 16.80
CA ASP A 71 -5.70 2.70 17.52
C ASP A 71 -6.14 4.11 17.10
N PRO A 72 -7.40 4.30 16.61
CA PRO A 72 -7.91 5.61 16.23
C PRO A 72 -7.94 6.62 17.38
N LYS A 73 -7.97 6.17 18.65
CA LYS A 73 -7.99 7.05 19.83
C LYS A 73 -6.73 7.91 19.97
N GLN A 74 -5.65 7.54 19.31
CA GLN A 74 -4.39 8.29 19.31
C GLN A 74 -4.46 9.56 18.43
N PHE A 75 -5.55 9.75 17.67
CA PHE A 75 -5.66 10.82 16.69
C PHE A 75 -6.89 11.70 16.91
N GLU A 76 -6.67 13.01 16.94
CA GLU A 76 -7.75 14.00 17.11
C GLU A 76 -8.55 14.23 15.82
N SER A 77 -8.01 13.86 14.66
CA SER A 77 -8.69 14.06 13.37
C SER A 77 -8.35 12.98 12.34
N LYS A 78 -9.32 12.74 11.43
CA LYS A 78 -9.12 11.86 10.27
C LYS A 78 -7.93 12.25 9.39
N LYS A 79 -7.61 13.55 9.35
CA LYS A 79 -6.45 14.08 8.61
C LYS A 79 -5.14 13.71 9.30
N ALA A 80 -5.04 13.88 10.62
CA ALA A 80 -3.87 13.49 11.39
C ALA A 80 -3.61 11.98 11.28
N PHE A 81 -4.66 11.17 11.41
CA PHE A 81 -4.56 9.72 11.28
C PHE A 81 -4.12 9.30 9.86
N CYS A 82 -4.74 9.87 8.82
CA CYS A 82 -4.38 9.60 7.43
C CYS A 82 -2.92 9.96 7.14
N ASN A 83 -2.45 11.12 7.61
CA ASN A 83 -1.07 11.56 7.41
C ASN A 83 -0.08 10.67 8.14
N TYR A 84 -0.39 10.25 9.37
CA TYR A 84 0.43 9.32 10.13
C TYR A 84 0.63 8.01 9.36
N VAL A 85 -0.49 7.37 8.95
CA VAL A 85 -0.43 6.10 8.21
C VAL A 85 0.27 6.28 6.86
N GLN A 86 0.01 7.38 6.15
CA GLN A 86 0.71 7.68 4.89
C GLN A 86 2.22 7.75 5.09
N ASN A 87 2.69 8.41 6.16
CA ASN A 87 4.12 8.50 6.47
C ASN A 87 4.73 7.13 6.79
N CYS A 88 4.02 6.25 7.52
CA CYS A 88 4.45 4.88 7.74
C CYS A 88 4.66 4.14 6.40
N TYR A 89 3.68 4.21 5.49
CA TYR A 89 3.80 3.59 4.17
C TYR A 89 4.97 4.15 3.34
N LEU A 90 5.26 5.45 3.42
CA LEU A 90 6.42 6.04 2.75
C LEU A 90 7.74 5.56 3.36
N GLN A 91 7.81 5.39 4.69
CA GLN A 91 8.98 4.82 5.36
C GLN A 91 9.20 3.37 4.98
N TRP A 92 8.16 2.53 4.95
CA TRP A 92 8.26 1.14 4.53
C TRP A 92 8.62 1.01 3.05
N GLN A 93 8.07 1.90 2.20
CA GLN A 93 8.48 1.98 0.81
C GLN A 93 9.99 2.21 0.70
N LYS A 94 10.54 3.15 1.47
CA LYS A 94 11.98 3.42 1.49
C LYS A 94 12.78 2.24 2.06
N GLN A 95 12.25 1.51 3.02
CA GLN A 95 12.94 0.39 3.65
C GLN A 95 13.03 -0.84 2.74
N TYR A 96 11.99 -1.13 1.95
CA TYR A 96 11.90 -2.38 1.19
C TYR A 96 12.12 -2.22 -0.32
N LEU A 97 11.97 -1.02 -0.87
CA LEU A 97 12.06 -0.78 -2.32
C LEU A 97 13.20 0.16 -2.73
N ASP A 98 13.85 0.85 -1.78
CA ASP A 98 14.99 1.75 -2.01
C ASP A 98 16.23 1.25 -1.24
#